data_AF-A0A1G6P3X2-F1
#
_entry.id   AF-A0A1G6P3X2-F1
#
_cell.length_a   1.000
_cell.length_b   1.000
_cell.length_c   1.000
_cell.angle_alpha   90.00
_cell.angle_beta   90.00
_cell.angle_gamma   90.00
#
_symmetry.space_group_name_H-M   'P 1'
#
loop_
_entity.id
_entity.type
_entity.pdbx_description
1 polymer ?
#
loop_
_entity_poly.entity_id
_entity_poly.type
_entity_poly.pdbx_seq_one_letter_code
_entity_poly.pdbx_strand_id
1 'polypeptide(L)' 'MSELTEQIILTLKEKAIPEKAAFFPKFFKAFPGGYGEADQFLGVKVPEQRKIAKQF' A
#
# COMPACT_ATOMS: atom_id res chain seq x y z
N MET A 1 -16.58 8.13 -1.49
CA MET A 1 -15.59 7.40 -2.33
C MET A 1 -16.37 6.79 -3.48
N SER A 2 -15.77 6.64 -4.67
CA SER A 2 -16.46 5.92 -5.75
C SER A 2 -16.40 4.41 -5.51
N GLU A 3 -17.40 3.68 -5.99
CA GLU A 3 -17.47 2.22 -5.91
C GLU A 3 -16.19 1.56 -6.46
N LEU A 4 -15.67 2.10 -7.57
CA LEU A 4 -14.39 1.67 -8.16
C LEU A 4 -13.22 1.79 -7.19
N THR A 5 -13.14 2.90 -6.44
CA THR A 5 -12.03 3.13 -5.51
C THR A 5 -12.09 2.16 -4.33
N GLU A 6 -13.30 1.84 -3.86
CA GLU A 6 -13.52 0.86 -2.80
C GLU A 6 -13.11 -0.54 -3.24
N GLN A 7 -13.45 -0.94 -4.46
CA GLN A 7 -13.03 -2.22 -5.05
C GLN A 7 -11.51 -2.32 -5.20
N ILE A 8 -10.84 -1.25 -5.65
CA ILE A 8 -9.38 -1.21 -5.76
C ILE A 8 -8.73 -1.35 -4.37
N ILE A 9 -9.21 -0.61 -3.37
CA ILE A 9 -8.67 -0.68 -2.00
C ILE A 9 -8.87 -2.07 -1.40
N LEU A 10 -10.03 -2.70 -1.60
CA LEU A 10 -10.30 -4.06 -1.13
C LEU A 10 -9.32 -5.05 -1.76
N THR A 11 -9.17 -5.01 -3.08
CA THR A 11 -8.27 -5.91 -3.82
C THR A 11 -6.80 -5.73 -3.41
N LEU A 12 -6.38 -4.49 -3.13
CA LEU A 12 -5.04 -4.22 -2.60
C LEU A 12 -4.86 -4.82 -1.20
N LYS A 13 -5.86 -4.70 -0.32
CA LYS A 13 -5.80 -5.28 1.03
C LYS A 13 -5.71 -6.82 1.01
N GLU A 14 -6.34 -7.49 0.05
CA GLU A 14 -6.23 -8.95 -0.11
C GLU A 14 -4.80 -9.41 -0.49
N LYS A 15 -4.02 -8.54 -1.14
CA LYS A 15 -2.62 -8.81 -1.52
C LYS A 15 -1.61 -8.20 -0.55
N ALA A 16 -2.08 -7.66 0.57
CA ALA A 16 -1.23 -7.07 1.61
C ALA A 16 -0.31 -8.13 2.23
N ILE A 17 0.94 -7.76 2.48
CA ILE A 17 1.91 -8.60 3.19
C ILE A 17 2.27 -7.89 4.49
N PRO A 18 1.78 -8.36 5.66
CA PRO A 18 1.96 -7.68 6.95
C PRO A 18 3.43 -7.39 7.30
N GLU A 19 4.32 -8.34 7.00
CA GLU A 19 5.76 -8.16 7.23
C GLU A 19 6.34 -7.00 6.43
N LYS A 20 5.87 -6.81 5.19
CA LYS A 20 6.29 -5.71 4.33
C LYS A 20 5.66 -4.39 4.76
N ALA A 21 4.40 -4.41 5.19
CA ALA A 21 3.73 -3.25 5.77
C ALA A 21 4.49 -2.71 6.99
N ALA A 22 5.02 -3.60 7.85
CA ALA A 22 5.84 -3.21 9.00
C ALA A 22 7.26 -2.76 8.61
N PHE A 23 7.85 -3.33 7.57
CA PHE A 23 9.22 -3.01 7.13
C PHE A 23 9.32 -1.69 6.35
N PHE A 24 8.35 -1.40 5.47
CA PHE A 24 8.43 -0.25 4.57
C PHE A 24 8.54 1.12 5.24
N PRO A 25 7.86 1.42 6.35
CA PRO A 25 8.00 2.71 7.03
C PRO A 25 9.47 3.05 7.34
N LYS A 26 10.23 2.07 7.83
CA LYS A 26 11.66 2.25 8.11
C LYS A 26 12.48 2.49 6.85
N PHE A 27 12.18 1.76 5.77
CA PHE A 27 12.87 1.90 4.49
C PHE A 27 12.65 3.28 3.86
N PHE A 28 11.41 3.78 3.89
CA PHE A 28 11.06 5.09 3.33
C PHE A 28 11.33 6.27 4.26
N LYS A 29 11.74 6.01 5.50
CA LYS A 29 11.92 7.01 6.56
C LYS A 29 10.61 7.68 6.99
N ALA A 30 9.51 6.94 6.96
CA ALA A 30 8.18 7.36 7.42
C ALA A 30 8.09 7.34 8.95
N PHE A 31 8.87 8.22 9.58
CA PHE A 31 8.90 8.46 11.02
C PHE A 31 8.88 9.97 11.28
N PRO A 32 8.64 10.44 12.52
CA PRO A 32 8.57 11.87 12.82
C PRO A 32 9.79 12.66 12.33
N GLY A 33 9.56 13.72 11.54
CA GLY A 33 10.60 14.52 10.89
C GLY A 33 11.26 13.85 9.67
N GLY A 34 10.80 12.68 9.26
CA GLY A 34 11.28 11.93 8.11
C GLY A 34 10.41 12.09 6.85
N TYR A 35 10.82 11.43 5.76
CA TYR A 35 10.08 11.46 4.50
C TYR A 35 8.89 10.49 4.56
N GLY A 36 7.69 11.00 4.32
CA GLY A 36 6.47 10.21 4.49
C GLY A 36 6.04 10.06 5.95
N GLU A 37 6.34 11.05 6.80
CA GLU A 37 5.80 11.08 8.16
C GLU A 37 4.27 10.89 8.13
N ALA A 38 3.78 9.99 9.00
CA ALA A 38 2.38 9.57 9.09
C ALA A 38 1.82 8.73 7.92
N ASP A 39 2.64 8.38 6.92
CA ASP A 39 2.19 7.47 5.85
C ASP A 39 1.92 6.05 6.38
N GLN A 40 0.84 5.44 5.90
CA GLN A 40 0.48 4.06 6.18
C GLN A 40 0.77 3.16 4.99
N PHE A 41 1.37 2.01 5.26
CA PHE A 41 1.79 1.07 4.22
C PHE A 41 0.91 -0.19 4.26
N LEU A 42 0.32 -0.54 3.13
CA LEU A 42 -0.43 -1.80 2.97
C LEU A 42 0.48 -3.02 2.75
N GLY A 43 1.77 -2.83 2.45
CA GLY A 43 2.70 -3.94 2.22
C GLY A 43 2.50 -4.65 0.87
N VAL A 44 1.77 -4.07 -0.08
CA VAL A 44 1.56 -4.63 -1.43
C VAL A 44 2.75 -4.30 -2.33
N LYS A 45 3.37 -5.32 -2.94
CA LYS A 45 4.51 -5.11 -3.85
C LYS A 45 4.07 -4.47 -5.17
N VAL A 46 4.94 -3.67 -5.77
CA VAL A 46 4.70 -2.95 -7.03
C VAL A 46 4.19 -3.85 -8.18
N PRO A 47 4.72 -5.08 -8.41
CA PRO A 47 4.18 -5.95 -9.45
C PRO A 47 2.71 -6.32 -9.25
N GLU A 48 2.26 -6.53 -8.01
CA GLU A 48 0.85 -6.83 -7.71
C GLU A 48 -0.03 -5.60 -7.90
N GLN A 49 0.42 -4.41 -7.47
CA GLN A 49 -0.29 -3.15 -7.72
C GLN A 49 -0.53 -2.93 -9.23
N ARG A 50 0.49 -3.20 -10.06
CA ARG A 50 0.39 -3.09 -11.53
C ARG A 50 -0.58 -4.11 -12.14
N LYS A 51 -0.70 -5.31 -11.56
CA LYS A 51 -1.68 -6.31 -12.01
C LYS A 51 -3.10 -5.85 -11.69
N ILE A 52 -3.33 -5.36 -10.47
CA ILE A 52 -4.64 -4.85 -10.03
C ILE A 52 -5.04 -3.67 -10.90
N ALA A 53 -4.15 -2.69 -11.13
CA ALA A 53 -4.43 -1.54 -11.97
C ALA A 53 -4.72 -1.86 -13.45
N LYS A 54 -4.44 -3.08 -13.94
CA LYS A 54 -4.82 -3.54 -15.28
C LYS A 54 -6.18 -4.24 -15.33
N GLN A 55 -6.75 -4.60 -14.19
CA GLN A 55 -8.03 -5.30 -14.08
C GLN A 55 -9.23 -4.32 -14.03
N PHE A 56 -8.95 -3.03 -13.81
CA PHE A 56 -9.90 -1.92 -13.72
C PHE A 56 -9.58 -0.89 -14.80
#